data_AF-A0A1H3N8W2-F1
#
_entry.id   AF-A0A1H3N8W2-F1
#
_cell.length_a   1.000
_cell.length_b   1.000
_cell.length_c   1.000
_cell.angle_alpha   90.00
_cell.angle_beta   90.00
_cell.angle_gamma   90.00
#
_symmetry.space_group_name_H-M   'P 1'
#
loop_
_entity.id
_entity.type
_entity.pdbx_description
1 polymer ?
#
loop_
_entity_poly.entity_id
_entity_poly.type
_entity_poly.pdbx_seq_one_letter_code
_entity_poly.pdbx_strand_id
1 'polypeptide(L)'
;MAIVASVLVGLAALLHVYIWYMESVRWRTPAIWKRFGLASQADADTTAPLAYNQGFYNLFLAVGAALGVILYWTDARDAGFALAVFSAGSMFAAAVVLLSTGRSRLRAAATQGTLPLLGVVFFLLALAF
;
A
#
# COMPACT_ATOMS: atom_id res chain seq x y z
N MET A 1 -16.66 -8.54 -12.04
CA MET A 1 -15.95 -8.21 -10.78
C MET A 1 -14.46 -7.91 -10.99
N ALA A 2 -13.77 -8.61 -11.88
CA ALA A 2 -12.32 -8.42 -12.12
C ALA A 2 -11.89 -7.01 -12.57
N ILE A 3 -12.68 -6.30 -13.39
CA ILE A 3 -12.37 -4.91 -13.79
C ILE A 3 -12.36 -3.99 -12.57
N VAL A 4 -13.40 -4.07 -11.74
CA VAL A 4 -13.49 -3.29 -10.49
C VAL A 4 -12.34 -3.62 -9.55
N ALA A 5 -12.01 -4.91 -9.40
CA ALA A 5 -10.85 -5.36 -8.63
C ALA A 5 -9.53 -4.74 -9.14
N SER A 6 -9.33 -4.76 -10.46
CA SER A 6 -8.14 -4.22 -11.12
C SER A 6 -8.00 -2.71 -10.91
N VAL A 7 -9.11 -1.96 -11.00
CA VAL A 7 -9.13 -0.52 -10.71
C VAL A 7 -8.78 -0.25 -9.25
N LEU A 8 -9.39 -0.97 -8.30
CA LEU A 8 -9.14 -0.81 -6.87
C LEU A 8 -7.69 -1.12 -6.50
N VAL A 9 -7.14 -2.24 -7.00
CA VAL A 9 -5.74 -2.62 -6.77
C VAL A 9 -4.78 -1.65 -7.46
N GLY A 10 -5.09 -1.18 -8.66
CA GLY A 10 -4.32 -0.15 -9.34
C GLY A 10 -4.27 1.17 -8.55
N LEU A 11 -5.39 1.63 -8.02
CA LEU A 11 -5.45 2.81 -7.15
C LEU A 11 -4.69 2.57 -5.83
N ALA A 12 -4.75 1.37 -5.25
CA ALA A 12 -3.96 1.00 -4.08
C ALA A 12 -2.45 1.08 -4.38
N ALA A 13 -2.01 0.58 -5.53
CA ALA A 13 -0.62 0.68 -5.97
C ALA A 13 -0.17 2.14 -6.10
N LEU A 14 -0.97 3.00 -6.76
CA LEU A 14 -0.67 4.43 -6.88
C LEU A 14 -0.57 5.13 -5.52
N LEU A 15 -1.47 4.80 -4.59
CA LEU A 15 -1.40 5.32 -3.23
C LEU A 15 -0.09 4.91 -2.53
N HIS A 16 0.35 3.67 -2.69
CA HIS A 16 1.58 3.18 -2.06
C HIS A 16 2.84 3.75 -2.72
N VAL A 17 2.81 4.07 -4.02
CA VAL A 17 3.86 4.89 -4.66
C VAL A 17 3.90 6.29 -4.05
N TYR A 18 2.74 6.90 -3.78
CA TYR A 18 2.70 8.20 -3.09
C TYR A 18 3.25 8.11 -1.66
N ILE A 19 2.95 7.03 -0.92
CA ILE A 19 3.50 6.78 0.42
C ILE A 19 5.03 6.61 0.35
N TRP A 20 5.54 5.80 -0.58
CA TRP A 20 6.98 5.67 -0.83
C TRP A 20 7.63 7.03 -1.10
N TYR A 21 7.03 7.86 -1.94
CA TYR A 21 7.59 9.18 -2.25
C TYR A 21 7.67 10.07 -0.98
N MET A 22 6.66 10.02 -0.11
CA MET A 22 6.70 10.72 1.16
C MET A 22 7.80 10.17 2.09
N GLU A 23 7.90 8.86 2.23
CA GLU A 23 8.79 8.18 3.19
C GLU A 23 10.26 8.14 2.74
N SER A 24 10.54 8.00 1.45
CA SER A 24 11.90 7.84 0.92
C SER A 24 12.47 9.12 0.31
N VAL A 25 11.65 10.00 -0.26
CA VAL A 25 12.13 11.22 -0.94
C VAL A 25 11.88 12.48 -0.13
N ARG A 26 10.67 12.65 0.42
CA ARG A 26 10.27 13.89 1.10
C ARG A 26 10.28 13.84 2.62
N TRP A 27 10.78 12.78 3.23
CA TRP A 27 10.68 12.53 4.67
C TRP A 27 11.11 13.71 5.54
N ARG A 28 12.27 14.31 5.20
CA ARG A 28 12.87 15.43 5.95
C ARG A 28 12.12 16.75 5.82
N THR A 29 11.03 16.82 5.05
CA THR A 29 10.25 18.05 4.93
C THR A 29 9.23 18.18 6.08
N PRO A 30 9.10 19.35 6.72
CA PRO A 30 8.17 19.55 7.84
C PRO A 30 6.72 19.17 7.57
N ALA A 31 6.25 19.37 6.34
CA ALA A 31 4.90 18.98 5.95
C ALA A 31 4.67 17.46 5.96
N ILE A 32 5.73 16.65 5.79
CA ILE A 32 5.65 15.20 5.73
C ILE A 32 5.83 14.60 7.11
N TRP A 33 6.94 14.83 7.82
CA TRP A 33 7.16 14.19 9.11
C TRP A 33 6.10 14.56 10.16
N LYS A 34 5.47 15.74 10.07
CA LYS A 34 4.30 16.10 10.90
C LYS A 34 3.08 15.21 10.64
N ARG A 35 2.86 14.76 9.39
CA ARG A 35 1.77 13.80 9.07
C ARG A 35 2.02 12.43 9.69
N PHE A 36 3.28 12.04 9.86
CA PHE A 36 3.68 10.80 10.51
C PHE A 36 3.72 10.90 12.05
N GLY A 37 3.55 12.12 12.59
CA GLY A 37 3.43 12.39 14.01
C GLY A 37 4.76 12.62 14.72
N LEU A 38 5.82 12.99 13.99
CA LEU A 38 7.07 13.41 14.61
C LEU A 38 6.96 14.84 15.16
N ALA A 39 7.70 15.11 16.25
CA ALA A 39 7.63 16.39 16.95
C ALA A 39 8.65 17.40 16.41
N SER A 40 9.78 16.93 15.88
CA SER A 40 10.88 17.80 15.49
C SER A 40 11.60 17.35 14.21
N GLN A 41 12.39 18.28 13.65
CA GLN A 41 13.30 17.97 12.55
C GLN A 41 14.38 16.95 12.98
N ALA A 42 14.86 17.03 14.23
CA ALA A 42 15.84 16.10 14.75
C ALA A 42 15.32 14.66 14.74
N ASP A 43 14.07 14.43 15.20
CA ASP A 43 13.43 13.11 15.13
C ASP A 43 13.36 12.61 13.68
N ALA A 44 12.97 13.50 12.76
CA ALA A 44 12.86 13.16 11.34
C ALA A 44 14.21 12.75 10.74
N ASP A 45 15.29 13.44 11.10
CA ASP A 45 16.63 13.10 10.66
C ASP A 45 17.13 11.79 11.25
N THR A 46 16.83 11.51 12.52
CA THR A 46 17.16 10.23 13.18
C THR A 46 16.41 9.05 12.56
N THR A 47 15.14 9.20 12.22
CA THR A 47 14.33 8.11 11.65
C THR A 47 14.40 8.04 10.11
N ALA A 48 15.11 8.95 9.44
CA ALA A 48 15.16 9.01 7.98
C ALA A 48 15.60 7.69 7.31
N PRO A 49 16.60 6.93 7.82
CA PRO A 49 16.97 5.64 7.23
C PRO A 49 15.86 4.59 7.37
N LEU A 50 15.12 4.60 8.48
CA LEU A 50 13.99 3.68 8.71
C LEU A 50 12.84 4.01 7.76
N ALA A 51 12.46 5.28 7.64
CA ALA A 51 11.43 5.74 6.71
C ALA A 51 11.82 5.42 5.26
N TYR A 52 13.08 5.64 4.90
CA TYR A 52 13.58 5.31 3.56
C TYR A 52 13.35 3.83 3.21
N ASN A 53 13.75 2.91 4.09
CA ASN A 53 13.56 1.48 3.86
C ASN A 53 12.08 1.08 3.85
N GLN A 54 11.28 1.66 4.76
CA GLN A 54 9.83 1.42 4.81
C GLN A 54 9.14 1.84 3.52
N GLY A 55 9.52 2.99 2.97
CA GLY A 55 9.01 3.44 1.69
C GLY A 55 9.31 2.44 0.58
N PHE A 56 10.52 1.87 0.53
CA PHE A 56 10.84 0.89 -0.52
C PHE A 56 10.07 -0.42 -0.38
N TYR A 57 9.76 -0.88 0.84
CA TYR A 57 8.81 -1.98 1.01
C TYR A 57 7.43 -1.63 0.41
N ASN A 58 6.93 -0.41 0.67
CA ASN A 58 5.68 0.06 0.07
C ASN A 58 5.76 0.13 -1.47
N LEU A 59 6.88 0.58 -2.03
CA LEU A 59 7.10 0.61 -3.47
C LEU A 59 7.07 -0.78 -4.08
N PHE A 60 7.75 -1.76 -3.49
CA PHE A 60 7.78 -3.12 -4.03
C PHE A 60 6.42 -3.81 -3.95
N LEU A 61 5.63 -3.55 -2.90
CA LEU A 61 4.24 -3.97 -2.85
C LEU A 61 3.41 -3.31 -3.96
N ALA A 62 3.61 -2.02 -4.23
CA ALA A 62 2.94 -1.33 -5.31
C ALA A 62 3.30 -1.89 -6.70
N VAL A 63 4.58 -2.18 -6.93
CA VAL A 63 5.07 -2.82 -8.16
C VAL A 63 4.45 -4.20 -8.32
N GLY A 64 4.44 -5.03 -7.27
CA GLY A 64 3.78 -6.34 -7.30
C GLY A 64 2.29 -6.22 -7.63
N ALA A 65 1.57 -5.31 -6.97
CA ALA A 65 0.15 -5.07 -7.24
C ALA A 65 -0.10 -4.64 -8.69
N ALA A 66 0.68 -3.70 -9.22
CA ALA A 66 0.55 -3.22 -10.60
C ALA A 66 0.88 -4.31 -11.64
N LEU A 67 1.99 -5.02 -11.46
CA LEU A 67 2.36 -6.15 -12.33
C LEU A 67 1.33 -7.27 -12.25
N GLY A 68 0.82 -7.57 -11.07
CA GLY A 68 -0.24 -8.56 -10.88
C GLY A 68 -1.50 -8.21 -11.67
N VAL A 69 -1.94 -6.95 -11.60
CA VAL A 69 -3.07 -6.46 -12.41
C VAL A 69 -2.77 -6.58 -13.91
N ILE A 70 -1.58 -6.20 -14.38
CA ILE A 70 -1.21 -6.31 -15.80
C ILE A 70 -1.26 -7.78 -16.25
N LEU A 71 -0.59 -8.68 -15.54
CA LEU A 71 -0.52 -10.10 -15.86
C LEU A 71 -1.88 -10.79 -15.78
N TYR A 72 -2.79 -10.31 -14.93
CA TYR A 72 -4.15 -10.86 -14.83
C TYR A 72 -4.92 -10.78 -16.15
N TRP A 73 -4.62 -9.78 -16.99
CA TRP A 73 -5.26 -9.57 -18.28
C TRP A 73 -4.46 -10.14 -19.47
N THR A 74 -3.49 -11.02 -19.21
CA THR A 74 -2.74 -11.76 -20.24
C THR A 74 -2.93 -13.27 -20.08
N ASP A 75 -2.21 -14.07 -20.87
CA ASP A 75 -2.17 -15.53 -20.72
C ASP A 75 -1.55 -15.98 -19.38
N ALA A 76 -0.93 -15.08 -18.62
CA ALA A 76 -0.37 -15.33 -17.28
C ALA A 76 -1.37 -15.04 -16.14
N ARG A 77 -2.67 -15.21 -16.40
CA ARG A 77 -3.76 -14.79 -15.50
C ARG A 77 -3.62 -15.26 -14.06
N ASP A 78 -3.29 -16.54 -13.83
CA ASP A 78 -3.18 -17.10 -12.48
C ASP A 78 -2.00 -16.50 -11.69
N ALA A 79 -0.88 -16.27 -12.36
CA ALA A 79 0.26 -15.57 -11.77
C ALA A 79 -0.09 -14.11 -11.46
N GLY A 80 -0.83 -13.44 -12.36
CA GLY A 80 -1.31 -12.09 -12.13
C GLY A 80 -2.27 -11.97 -10.95
N PHE A 81 -3.22 -12.89 -10.84
CA PHE A 81 -4.13 -13.00 -9.70
C PHE A 81 -3.37 -13.19 -8.39
N ALA A 82 -2.48 -14.19 -8.32
CA ALA A 82 -1.73 -14.50 -7.12
C ALA A 82 -0.88 -13.30 -6.66
N LEU A 83 -0.19 -12.65 -7.60
CA LEU A 83 0.65 -11.50 -7.31
C LEU A 83 -0.18 -10.29 -6.86
N ALA A 84 -1.27 -9.96 -7.55
CA ALA A 84 -2.14 -8.83 -7.19
C ALA A 84 -2.77 -9.02 -5.80
N VAL A 85 -3.30 -10.21 -5.52
CA VAL A 85 -3.93 -10.54 -4.23
C VAL A 85 -2.91 -10.60 -3.11
N PHE A 86 -1.72 -11.17 -3.33
CA PHE A 86 -0.67 -11.20 -2.31
C PHE A 86 -0.18 -9.79 -1.96
N SER A 87 0.10 -8.95 -2.96
CA SER A 87 0.57 -7.59 -2.74
C SER A 87 -0.50 -6.73 -2.07
N ALA A 88 -1.74 -6.71 -2.58
CA ALA A 88 -2.83 -5.96 -1.96
C ALA A 88 -3.19 -6.51 -0.56
N GLY A 89 -3.23 -7.83 -0.40
CA GLY A 89 -3.46 -8.49 0.88
C GLY A 89 -2.41 -8.09 1.93
N SER A 90 -1.14 -8.01 1.52
CA SER A 90 -0.05 -7.55 2.40
C SER A 90 -0.20 -6.09 2.82
N MET A 91 -0.60 -5.20 1.90
CA MET A 91 -0.91 -3.80 2.23
C MET A 91 -2.03 -3.70 3.26
N PHE A 92 -3.11 -4.47 3.08
CA PHE A 92 -4.21 -4.51 4.04
C PHE A 92 -3.78 -5.10 5.39
N ALA A 93 -3.02 -6.19 5.40
CA ALA A 93 -2.50 -6.80 6.62
C ALA A 93 -1.60 -5.81 7.39
N ALA A 94 -0.75 -5.06 6.70
CA ALA A 94 0.05 -4.00 7.30
C ALA A 94 -0.82 -2.87 7.89
N ALA A 95 -1.93 -2.51 7.23
CA ALA A 95 -2.89 -1.54 7.79
C ALA A 95 -3.54 -2.04 9.09
N VAL A 96 -3.85 -3.34 9.18
CA VAL A 96 -4.36 -3.97 10.41
C VAL A 96 -3.30 -3.95 11.51
N VAL A 97 -2.05 -4.29 11.18
CA VAL A 97 -0.93 -4.19 12.12
C VAL A 97 -0.76 -2.75 12.61
N LEU A 98 -0.85 -1.76 11.73
CA LEU A 98 -0.78 -0.35 12.12
C LEU A 98 -1.89 0.04 13.10
N LEU A 99 -3.13 -0.42 12.85
CA LEU A 99 -4.25 -0.16 13.77
C LEU A 99 -4.02 -0.75 15.16
N SER A 100 -3.30 -1.87 15.27
CA SER A 100 -2.94 -2.49 16.55
C SER A 100 -2.03 -1.61 17.42
N THR A 101 -1.36 -0.61 16.83
CA THR A 101 -0.45 0.31 17.55
C THR A 101 -1.16 1.51 18.18
N GLY A 102 -2.49 1.64 18.02
CA GLY A 102 -3.31 2.62 18.73
C GLY A 102 -4.40 3.25 17.86
N ARG A 103 -5.50 3.68 18.52
CA ARG A 103 -6.67 4.26 17.86
C ARG A 103 -6.39 5.56 17.11
N SER A 104 -5.35 6.30 17.50
CA SER A 104 -4.91 7.51 16.79
C SER A 104 -4.45 7.22 15.35
N ARG A 105 -4.11 5.96 15.02
CA ARG A 105 -3.70 5.52 13.68
C ARG A 105 -4.87 5.10 12.77
N LEU A 106 -6.11 5.09 13.27
CA LEU A 106 -7.27 4.59 12.52
C LEU A 106 -7.43 5.24 11.13
N ARG A 107 -7.25 6.57 11.04
CA ARG A 107 -7.30 7.28 9.76
C ARG A 107 -6.21 6.80 8.80
N ALA A 108 -4.97 6.67 9.27
CA ALA A 108 -3.86 6.23 8.44
C ALA A 108 -4.02 4.76 7.99
N ALA A 109 -4.51 3.89 8.87
CA ALA A 109 -4.84 2.51 8.54
C ALA A 109 -5.97 2.43 7.50
N ALA A 110 -7.05 3.20 7.69
CA ALA A 110 -8.16 3.25 6.73
C ALA A 110 -7.71 3.77 5.35
N THR A 111 -6.87 4.81 5.30
CA THR A 111 -6.36 5.35 4.03
C THR A 111 -5.57 4.30 3.25
N GLN A 112 -4.63 3.59 3.88
CA GLN A 112 -3.79 2.63 3.16
C GLN A 112 -4.46 1.25 2.96
N GLY A 113 -5.41 0.87 3.82
CA GLY A 113 -6.00 -0.48 3.85
C GLY A 113 -7.30 -0.67 3.07
N THR A 114 -8.08 0.40 2.82
CA THR A 114 -9.43 0.26 2.25
C THR A 114 -9.41 -0.21 0.78
N LEU A 115 -8.67 0.48 -0.08
CA LEU A 115 -8.54 0.11 -1.49
C LEU A 115 -7.99 -1.32 -1.68
N PRO A 116 -6.89 -1.74 -1.03
CA PRO A 116 -6.41 -3.10 -1.18
C PRO A 116 -7.40 -4.15 -0.66
N LEU A 117 -8.08 -3.92 0.47
CA LEU A 117 -9.09 -4.84 0.98
C LEU A 117 -10.21 -5.06 -0.06
N LEU A 118 -10.78 -3.98 -0.58
CA LEU A 118 -11.85 -4.06 -1.57
C LEU A 118 -11.34 -4.73 -2.85
N GLY A 119 -10.12 -4.42 -3.29
CA GLY A 119 -9.49 -5.06 -4.44
C GLY A 119 -9.40 -6.58 -4.29
N VAL A 120 -8.91 -7.06 -3.13
CA VAL A 120 -8.83 -8.49 -2.81
C VAL A 120 -10.21 -9.14 -2.80
N VAL A 121 -11.20 -8.53 -2.13
CA VAL A 121 -12.57 -9.07 -2.07
C VAL A 121 -13.16 -9.21 -3.47
N PHE A 122 -13.05 -8.18 -4.31
CA PHE A 122 -13.59 -8.22 -5.68
C PHE A 122 -12.84 -9.21 -6.59
N PHE A 123 -11.54 -9.42 -6.38
CA PHE A 123 -10.79 -10.46 -7.09
C PHE A 123 -11.28 -11.86 -6.67
N LEU A 124 -11.48 -12.11 -5.37
CA LEU A 124 -12.02 -13.38 -4.88
C LEU A 124 -13.45 -13.64 -5.40
N LEU A 125 -14.31 -12.61 -5.41
CA LEU A 125 -15.64 -12.71 -6.00
C LEU A 125 -15.59 -12.99 -7.50
N ALA A 126 -14.59 -12.47 -8.22
CA ALA A 126 -14.41 -12.75 -9.65
C ALA A 126 -13.97 -14.19 -9.97
N LEU A 127 -13.57 -14.99 -8.96
CA LEU A 127 -13.32 -16.42 -9.12
C LEU A 127 -14.57 -17.27 -8.84
N ALA A 128 -15.50 -16.76 -8.04
CA ALA A 128 -16.69 -17.49 -7.62
C ALA A 128 -17.86 -17.39 -8.61
N PHE A 129 -17.80 -16.44 -9.53
CA PHE A 129 -18.84 -16.13 -10.54
C PHE A 129 -18.19 -15.76 -11.87
#